data_AF-A0A842TFA9-F1
#
_entry.id   AF-A0A842TFA9-F1
#
_cell.length_a   1.000
_cell.length_b   1.000
_cell.length_c   1.000
_cell.angle_alpha   90.00
_cell.angle_beta   90.00
_cell.angle_gamma   90.00
#
_symmetry.space_group_name_H-M   'P 1'
#
loop_
_entity.id
_entity.type
_entity.pdbx_description
1 polymer ?
#
loop_
_entity_poly.entity_id
_entity_poly.type
_entity_poly.pdbx_seq_one_letter_code
_entity_poly.pdbx_strand_id
1 'polypeptide(L)'
;MSNAKTVEEEEEKIIKTMDVTEDMDFVYEFKSPNLDKVLLHKPDLCTGCGICVDICPSDAIELGPISEIATGEIEAPYIMIDQDKCDYCGICTLCPLNAMEFYFEDENIKEDDKSYPKLKTSHKLDEEKCVKCFLCEEVCPRDVIEADLNVKKKEDIVKYPKGVSFKDLELKGNIEIDLEKCTYCKLCDKLCDALEIVPYEVSPLNIYGGRRIEVYEDECDYCGLCQEICPVDAIKVSCDSKVDRQIGELSVEGEIKVNEDECIYCDWCGTVCFVDAIEVEKPIEGEITLQRLEYCDPSGCKACINICPTKAWYIPKQKDQKIAVDDRFCIYCGSCELSCCENCIIVDRENVKHTEFDTGKPWAVSWKKALQIIEGLQEEKVSRLIPIEEKEEVKKISHKIKEIPKVEPEIWQKFQEKLDDLLVILGRAPVRYYLEGKKDKKPKIKVEQ
;
A
#
# COMPACT_ATOMS: atom_id res chain seq x y z
N MET A 1 -39.49 50.42 36.05
CA MET A 1 -38.18 50.85 35.52
C MET A 1 -37.24 49.67 35.65
N SER A 2 -37.01 49.05 34.50
CA SER A 2 -35.95 48.11 34.11
C SER A 2 -34.88 47.78 35.15
N ASN A 3 -34.97 46.55 35.68
CA ASN A 3 -33.84 45.84 36.26
C ASN A 3 -32.87 45.48 35.12
N ALA A 4 -31.63 45.97 35.23
CA ALA A 4 -30.53 45.52 34.40
C ALA A 4 -30.31 44.02 34.67
N LYS A 5 -30.66 43.17 33.70
CA LYS A 5 -30.14 41.80 33.64
C LYS A 5 -28.69 41.93 33.20
N THR A 6 -27.80 41.69 34.15
CA THR A 6 -26.44 41.21 33.90
C THR A 6 -26.55 40.03 32.94
N VAL A 7 -26.11 40.23 31.70
CA VAL A 7 -25.75 39.14 30.80
C VAL A 7 -24.41 38.67 31.34
N GLU A 8 -24.44 37.59 32.12
CA GLU A 8 -23.23 36.84 32.43
C GLU A 8 -22.74 36.29 31.09
N GLU A 9 -21.61 36.84 30.61
CA GLU A 9 -20.80 36.22 29.58
C GLU A 9 -20.27 34.90 30.16
N GLU A 10 -21.06 33.83 30.03
CA GLU A 10 -20.52 32.48 30.14
C GLU A 10 -19.50 32.34 29.01
N GLU A 11 -18.22 32.38 29.35
CA GLU A 11 -17.13 32.02 28.44
C GLU A 11 -17.47 30.64 27.85
N GLU A 12 -17.88 30.60 26.58
CA GLU A 12 -18.12 29.38 25.82
C GLU A 12 -16.81 28.60 25.75
N LYS A 13 -16.58 27.74 26.74
CA LYS A 13 -15.32 27.02 26.88
C LYS A 13 -15.29 25.90 25.84
N ILE A 14 -14.63 26.17 24.73
CA ILE A 14 -14.27 25.16 23.74
C ILE A 14 -13.32 24.15 24.41
N ILE A 15 -13.64 22.87 24.29
CA ILE A 15 -12.81 21.78 24.81
C ILE A 15 -12.34 20.96 23.61
N LYS A 16 -11.02 20.82 23.47
CA LYS A 16 -10.38 19.91 22.52
C LYS A 16 -9.65 18.82 23.32
N THR A 17 -9.87 17.56 22.98
CA THR A 17 -9.21 16.41 23.62
C THR A 17 -8.63 15.46 22.58
N MET A 18 -7.63 14.68 23.00
CA MET A 18 -7.05 13.59 22.22
C MET A 18 -7.10 12.33 23.07
N ASP A 19 -7.66 11.27 22.54
CA ASP A 19 -7.64 9.93 23.13
C ASP A 19 -7.11 8.92 22.11
N VAL A 20 -6.72 7.74 22.61
CA VAL A 20 -6.25 6.62 21.77
C VAL A 20 -7.08 5.39 22.14
N THR A 21 -7.63 4.72 21.13
CA THR A 21 -8.45 3.51 21.32
C THR A 21 -7.58 2.29 21.62
N GLU A 22 -8.21 1.17 21.99
CA GLU A 22 -7.51 -0.12 22.15
C GLU A 22 -6.85 -0.59 20.84
N ASP A 23 -7.45 -0.23 19.71
CA ASP A 23 -6.97 -0.51 18.34
C ASP A 23 -5.92 0.50 17.86
N MET A 24 -5.39 1.34 18.76
CA MET A 24 -4.37 2.37 18.46
C MET A 24 -4.84 3.48 17.50
N ASP A 25 -6.17 3.65 17.34
CA ASP A 25 -6.73 4.77 16.59
C ASP A 25 -6.69 6.04 17.43
N PHE A 26 -6.39 7.16 16.78
CA PHE A 26 -6.37 8.47 17.44
C PHE A 26 -7.73 9.14 17.31
N VAL A 27 -8.33 9.48 18.45
CA VAL A 27 -9.61 10.16 18.56
C VAL A 27 -9.36 11.61 18.93
N TYR A 28 -9.72 12.53 18.03
CA TYR A 28 -9.64 13.97 18.26
C TYR A 28 -11.05 14.50 18.46
N GLU A 29 -11.38 14.97 19.66
CA GLU A 29 -12.71 15.54 19.94
C GLU A 29 -12.64 17.06 20.00
N PHE A 30 -13.71 17.70 19.52
CA PHE A 30 -13.99 19.12 19.67
C PHE A 30 -15.41 19.28 20.21
N LYS A 31 -15.53 19.85 21.41
CA LYS A 31 -16.82 20.11 22.06
C LYS A 31 -17.00 21.60 22.33
N SER A 32 -18.13 22.13 21.87
CA SER A 32 -18.65 23.45 22.24
C SER A 32 -20.12 23.32 22.67
N PRO A 33 -20.74 24.34 23.28
CA PRO A 33 -22.14 24.26 23.74
C PRO A 33 -23.14 23.87 22.65
N ASN A 34 -22.82 24.12 21.38
CA ASN A 34 -23.70 23.88 20.23
C ASN A 34 -23.12 22.91 19.20
N LEU A 35 -21.91 22.39 19.38
CA LEU A 35 -21.24 21.54 18.38
C LEU A 35 -20.47 20.42 19.05
N ASP A 36 -20.68 19.20 18.56
CA ASP A 36 -19.85 18.04 18.85
C ASP A 36 -19.24 17.52 17.53
N LYS A 37 -17.92 17.40 17.51
CA LYS A 37 -17.17 16.96 16.34
C LYS A 37 -16.09 15.99 16.76
N VAL A 38 -15.97 14.88 16.05
CA VAL A 38 -14.94 13.88 16.29
C VAL A 38 -14.22 13.58 14.98
N LEU A 39 -12.89 13.67 15.00
CA LEU A 39 -12.03 13.21 13.92
C LEU A 39 -11.30 11.95 14.39
N LEU A 40 -11.51 10.84 13.70
CA LEU A 40 -10.77 9.60 13.91
C LEU A 40 -9.68 9.49 12.86
N HIS A 41 -8.46 9.18 13.30
CA HIS A 41 -7.34 8.84 12.43
C HIS A 41 -6.89 7.41 12.73
N LYS A 42 -6.93 6.55 11.70
CA LYS A 42 -6.55 5.13 11.73
C LYS A 42 -5.13 4.96 11.17
N PRO A 43 -4.08 4.89 12.00
CA PRO A 43 -2.69 4.89 11.55
C PRO A 43 -2.34 3.68 10.70
N ASP A 44 -2.93 2.52 10.99
CA ASP A 44 -2.71 1.26 10.27
C ASP A 44 -3.15 1.33 8.80
N LEU A 45 -4.11 2.21 8.51
CA LEU A 45 -4.57 2.46 7.16
C LEU A 45 -3.72 3.50 6.42
N CYS A 46 -2.93 4.30 7.13
CA CYS A 46 -2.18 5.42 6.58
C CYS A 46 -0.84 4.96 5.96
N THR A 47 -0.48 5.51 4.81
CA THR A 47 0.85 5.30 4.18
C THR A 47 1.61 6.59 3.97
N GLY A 48 1.21 7.70 4.60
CA GLY A 48 1.88 8.98 4.46
C GLY A 48 1.83 9.59 3.06
N CYS A 49 0.71 9.43 2.34
CA CYS A 49 0.56 9.91 0.95
C CYS A 49 0.53 11.45 0.79
N GLY A 50 0.41 12.22 1.87
CA GLY A 50 0.45 13.68 1.86
C GLY A 50 -0.83 14.40 1.42
N ILE A 51 -1.79 13.70 0.81
CA ILE A 51 -3.04 14.34 0.33
C ILE A 51 -3.73 15.15 1.45
N CYS A 52 -3.83 14.60 2.66
CA CYS A 52 -4.47 15.29 3.79
C CYS A 52 -3.71 16.55 4.23
N VAL A 53 -2.39 16.59 4.04
CA VAL A 53 -1.54 17.76 4.32
C VAL A 53 -1.78 18.84 3.29
N ASP A 54 -1.81 18.47 2.00
CA ASP A 54 -1.99 19.39 0.89
C ASP A 54 -3.36 20.07 0.90
N ILE A 55 -4.42 19.34 1.26
CA ILE A 55 -5.79 19.84 1.26
C ILE A 55 -6.20 20.53 2.57
N CYS A 56 -5.37 20.50 3.61
CA CYS A 56 -5.72 21.07 4.91
C CYS A 56 -5.75 22.61 4.84
N PRO A 57 -6.91 23.27 4.97
CA PRO A 57 -6.99 24.72 4.82
C PRO A 57 -6.32 25.50 5.97
N SER A 58 -6.13 24.86 7.12
CA SER A 58 -5.53 25.47 8.32
C SER A 58 -4.10 25.04 8.58
N ASP A 59 -3.47 24.27 7.67
CA ASP A 59 -2.12 23.73 7.84
C ASP A 59 -1.91 23.03 9.20
N ALA A 60 -2.93 22.29 9.64
CA ALA A 60 -2.95 21.58 10.91
C ALA A 60 -2.27 20.20 10.86
N ILE A 61 -2.01 19.66 9.66
CA ILE A 61 -1.45 18.31 9.49
C ILE A 61 -0.02 18.44 8.96
N GLU A 62 0.92 17.74 9.60
CA GLU A 62 2.33 17.69 9.19
C GLU A 62 2.72 16.25 8.83
N LEU A 63 3.56 16.10 7.81
CA LEU A 63 4.10 14.79 7.41
C LEU A 63 5.22 14.36 8.37
N GLY A 64 5.24 13.06 8.68
CA GLY A 64 6.39 12.42 9.27
C GLY A 64 7.55 12.24 8.28
N PRO A 65 8.69 11.72 8.76
CA PRO A 65 9.84 11.33 7.94
C PRO A 65 9.54 10.11 7.04
N ILE A 66 8.75 10.32 5.96
CA ILE A 66 8.21 9.24 5.11
C ILE A 66 9.29 8.38 4.47
N SER A 67 10.41 8.97 4.06
CA SER A 67 11.52 8.24 3.43
C SER A 67 12.11 7.21 4.39
N GLU A 68 12.44 7.62 5.61
CA GLU A 68 13.03 6.77 6.65
C GLU A 68 12.06 5.69 7.13
N ILE A 69 10.76 6.04 7.27
CA ILE A 69 9.69 5.07 7.59
C ILE A 69 9.59 4.01 6.48
N ALA A 70 9.55 4.42 5.22
CA ALA A 70 9.42 3.51 4.08
C ALA A 70 10.62 2.56 3.91
N THR A 71 11.82 3.02 4.27
CA THR A 71 13.03 2.18 4.30
C THR A 71 13.11 1.28 5.54
N GLY A 72 12.23 1.46 6.53
CA GLY A 72 12.25 0.72 7.79
C GLY A 72 13.38 1.13 8.74
N GLU A 73 13.93 2.34 8.59
CA GLU A 73 14.99 2.85 9.46
C GLU A 73 14.44 3.33 10.81
N ILE A 74 13.19 3.80 10.83
CA ILE A 74 12.51 4.30 12.02
C ILE A 74 11.03 3.90 12.02
N GLU A 75 10.49 3.77 13.22
CA GLU A 75 9.04 3.67 13.46
C GLU A 75 8.56 5.04 13.97
N ALA A 76 7.77 5.73 13.15
CA ALA A 76 7.24 7.05 13.44
C ALA A 76 5.85 7.20 12.80
N PRO A 77 4.97 8.06 13.32
CA PRO A 77 3.68 8.29 12.69
C PRO A 77 3.86 8.93 11.31
N TYR A 78 3.08 8.49 10.33
CA TYR A 78 3.08 9.04 8.98
C TYR A 78 2.67 10.51 8.93
N ILE A 79 1.78 10.92 9.84
CA ILE A 79 1.29 12.28 9.96
C ILE A 79 1.10 12.65 11.43
N MET A 80 1.10 13.95 11.71
CA MET A 80 0.78 14.52 13.02
C MET A 80 -0.26 15.61 12.85
N ILE A 81 -1.26 15.67 13.75
CA ILE A 81 -2.35 16.65 13.70
C ILE A 81 -2.23 17.61 14.88
N ASP A 82 -2.04 18.89 14.59
CA ASP A 82 -2.03 19.98 15.55
C ASP A 82 -3.47 20.37 15.92
N GLN A 83 -3.88 20.03 17.14
CA GLN A 83 -5.22 20.31 17.65
C GLN A 83 -5.52 21.81 17.74
N ASP A 84 -4.52 22.65 17.99
CA ASP A 84 -4.73 24.10 18.13
C ASP A 84 -5.05 24.73 16.78
N LYS A 85 -4.43 24.25 15.70
CA LYS A 85 -4.69 24.69 14.32
C LYS A 85 -5.87 23.98 13.65
N CYS A 86 -6.27 22.79 14.11
CA CYS A 86 -7.34 22.04 13.48
C CYS A 86 -8.70 22.73 13.68
N ASP A 87 -9.38 23.00 12.56
CA ASP A 87 -10.73 23.60 12.53
C ASP A 87 -11.86 22.55 12.53
N TYR A 88 -11.51 21.25 12.51
CA TYR A 88 -12.46 20.14 12.46
C TYR A 88 -13.48 20.33 11.30
N CYS A 89 -12.94 20.50 10.09
CA CYS A 89 -13.71 20.75 8.86
C CYS A 89 -14.06 19.48 8.07
N GLY A 90 -13.45 18.34 8.40
CA GLY A 90 -13.67 17.06 7.75
C GLY A 90 -13.05 16.88 6.36
N ILE A 91 -12.37 17.88 5.77
CA ILE A 91 -11.81 17.78 4.41
C ILE A 91 -10.78 16.63 4.26
N CYS A 92 -10.05 16.33 5.35
CA CYS A 92 -9.09 15.22 5.37
C CYS A 92 -9.72 13.83 5.17
N THR A 93 -11.06 13.70 5.20
CA THR A 93 -11.75 12.45 4.82
C THR A 93 -11.74 12.17 3.32
N LEU A 94 -11.27 13.11 2.47
CA LEU A 94 -10.87 12.85 1.08
C LEU A 94 -9.57 11.99 0.99
N CYS A 95 -9.34 11.13 1.98
CA CYS A 95 -8.23 10.20 2.03
C CYS A 95 -8.57 8.97 1.16
N PRO A 96 -7.80 8.67 0.10
CA PRO A 96 -8.06 7.49 -0.74
C PRO A 96 -7.75 6.16 -0.04
N LEU A 97 -7.20 6.20 1.18
CA LEU A 97 -6.86 5.03 1.98
C LEU A 97 -7.86 4.76 3.11
N ASN A 98 -8.89 5.61 3.23
CA ASN A 98 -9.88 5.58 4.32
C ASN A 98 -9.30 5.67 5.74
N ALA A 99 -8.12 6.26 5.91
CA ALA A 99 -7.46 6.41 7.21
C ALA A 99 -8.08 7.52 8.10
N MET A 100 -9.10 8.23 7.61
CA MET A 100 -9.72 9.36 8.29
C MET A 100 -11.25 9.21 8.28
N GLU A 101 -11.87 9.34 9.44
CA GLU A 101 -13.32 9.42 9.60
C GLU A 101 -13.69 10.66 10.40
N PHE A 102 -14.81 11.28 10.05
CA PHE A 102 -15.23 12.52 10.70
C PHE A 102 -16.71 12.45 11.02
N TYR A 103 -17.02 12.73 12.28
CA TYR A 103 -18.36 12.72 12.83
C TYR A 103 -18.75 14.14 13.20
N PHE A 104 -19.96 14.52 12.84
CA PHE A 104 -20.58 15.80 13.18
C PHE A 104 -21.93 15.51 13.85
N GLU A 105 -22.09 15.90 15.11
CA GLU A 105 -23.29 15.58 15.90
C GLU A 105 -23.63 14.08 15.91
N ASP A 106 -22.60 13.24 16.13
CA ASP A 106 -22.64 11.77 16.13
C ASP A 106 -22.95 11.09 14.77
N GLU A 107 -23.15 11.86 13.70
CA GLU A 107 -23.35 11.33 12.34
C GLU A 107 -22.03 11.36 11.54
N ASN A 108 -21.69 10.25 10.89
CA ASN A 108 -20.51 10.20 10.02
C ASN A 108 -20.80 10.99 8.74
N ILE A 109 -19.93 11.94 8.37
CA ILE A 109 -20.13 12.74 7.15
C ILE A 109 -20.09 11.89 5.87
N LYS A 110 -19.54 10.68 5.94
CA LYS A 110 -19.62 9.69 4.88
C LYS A 110 -21.04 9.14 4.68
N GLU A 111 -22.05 9.51 5.44
CA GLU A 111 -23.44 9.11 5.17
C GLU A 111 -24.25 10.22 4.47
N ASP A 112 -23.77 11.48 4.52
CA ASP A 112 -24.43 12.63 3.88
C ASP A 112 -23.75 13.03 2.56
N ASP A 113 -24.08 12.30 1.49
CA ASP A 113 -23.63 12.57 0.11
C ASP A 113 -24.04 13.95 -0.41
N LYS A 114 -25.04 14.59 0.21
CA LYS A 114 -25.58 15.86 -0.28
C LYS A 114 -24.77 17.04 0.24
N SER A 115 -24.34 17.00 1.50
CA SER A 115 -23.61 18.12 2.10
C SER A 115 -22.09 17.99 1.96
N TYR A 116 -21.56 16.78 1.86
CA TYR A 116 -20.13 16.51 1.82
C TYR A 116 -19.77 15.64 0.61
N PRO A 117 -18.87 16.09 -0.26
CA PRO A 117 -18.41 15.25 -1.37
C PRO A 117 -17.55 14.12 -0.86
N LYS A 118 -17.68 12.97 -1.50
CA LYS A 118 -16.83 11.80 -1.30
C LYS A 118 -16.16 11.42 -2.61
N LEU A 119 -14.99 10.79 -2.51
CA LEU A 119 -14.36 10.16 -3.66
C LEU A 119 -15.30 9.08 -4.21
N LYS A 120 -15.55 9.14 -5.51
CA LYS A 120 -16.45 8.19 -6.17
C LYS A 120 -15.68 6.91 -6.44
N THR A 121 -16.08 5.86 -5.75
CA THR A 121 -15.49 4.52 -5.85
C THR A 121 -16.60 3.50 -6.00
N SER A 122 -16.30 2.36 -6.62
CA SER A 122 -17.23 1.23 -6.61
C SER A 122 -16.48 -0.08 -6.73
N HIS A 123 -16.97 -1.10 -6.02
CA HIS A 123 -16.55 -2.48 -6.19
C HIS A 123 -17.82 -3.31 -6.34
N LYS A 124 -18.06 -3.88 -7.53
CA LYS A 124 -19.26 -4.67 -7.81
C LYS A 124 -18.88 -6.12 -8.10
N LEU A 125 -19.49 -7.04 -7.37
CA LEU A 125 -19.38 -8.48 -7.60
C LEU A 125 -20.66 -9.00 -8.25
N ASP A 126 -20.52 -9.61 -9.42
CA ASP A 126 -21.58 -10.35 -10.11
C ASP A 126 -21.62 -11.79 -9.58
N GLU A 127 -22.55 -12.06 -8.67
CA GLU A 127 -22.72 -13.38 -8.05
C GLU A 127 -23.10 -14.48 -9.06
N GLU A 128 -23.71 -14.14 -10.19
CA GLU A 128 -24.11 -15.12 -11.21
C GLU A 128 -22.90 -15.62 -12.00
N LYS A 129 -21.93 -14.74 -12.25
CA LYS A 129 -20.67 -15.11 -12.93
C LYS A 129 -19.63 -15.70 -11.98
N CYS A 130 -19.69 -15.33 -10.70
CA CYS A 130 -18.69 -15.75 -9.72
C CYS A 130 -18.70 -17.28 -9.53
N VAL A 131 -17.56 -17.91 -9.80
CA VAL A 131 -17.36 -19.35 -9.59
C VAL A 131 -17.07 -19.73 -8.14
N LYS A 132 -17.10 -18.76 -7.22
CA LYS A 132 -16.87 -18.94 -5.78
C LYS A 132 -15.53 -19.63 -5.50
N CYS A 133 -14.44 -18.94 -5.81
CA CYS A 133 -13.07 -19.39 -5.53
C CYS A 133 -12.35 -18.43 -4.57
N PHE A 134 -11.11 -18.76 -4.20
CA PHE A 134 -10.35 -18.02 -3.18
C PHE A 134 -9.36 -16.98 -3.76
N LEU A 135 -9.44 -16.66 -5.06
CA LEU A 135 -8.43 -15.81 -5.70
C LEU A 135 -8.42 -14.37 -5.18
N CYS A 136 -9.60 -13.77 -5.02
CA CYS A 136 -9.71 -12.35 -4.65
C CYS A 136 -9.25 -12.07 -3.22
N GLU A 137 -9.50 -12.99 -2.28
CA GLU A 137 -8.98 -12.97 -0.91
C GLU A 137 -7.44 -13.02 -0.94
N GLU A 138 -6.85 -13.97 -1.65
CA GLU A 138 -5.39 -14.19 -1.65
C GLU A 138 -4.56 -13.07 -2.26
N VAL A 139 -5.12 -12.32 -3.22
CA VAL A 139 -4.41 -11.20 -3.86
C VAL A 139 -4.67 -9.86 -3.21
N CYS A 140 -5.62 -9.77 -2.28
CA CYS A 140 -6.02 -8.48 -1.71
C CYS A 140 -4.88 -7.92 -0.85
N PRO A 141 -4.28 -6.77 -1.20
CA PRO A 141 -3.14 -6.24 -0.45
C PRO A 141 -3.50 -5.72 0.95
N ARG A 142 -4.80 -5.58 1.23
CA ARG A 142 -5.37 -5.09 2.50
C ARG A 142 -6.14 -6.16 3.26
N ASP A 143 -6.22 -7.38 2.74
CA ASP A 143 -6.95 -8.50 3.36
C ASP A 143 -8.41 -8.17 3.71
N VAL A 144 -9.07 -7.29 2.93
CA VAL A 144 -10.45 -6.82 3.17
C VAL A 144 -11.52 -7.70 2.53
N ILE A 145 -11.11 -8.70 1.75
CA ILE A 145 -12.00 -9.62 1.04
C ILE A 145 -11.96 -10.96 1.77
N GLU A 146 -13.09 -11.39 2.32
CA GLU A 146 -13.24 -12.67 3.02
C GLU A 146 -14.05 -13.63 2.15
N ALA A 147 -13.48 -14.78 1.80
CA ALA A 147 -14.16 -15.82 1.04
C ALA A 147 -14.72 -16.90 1.99
N ASP A 148 -15.93 -16.68 2.50
CA ASP A 148 -16.66 -17.62 3.36
C ASP A 148 -17.28 -18.75 2.53
N LEU A 149 -16.40 -19.64 2.03
CA LEU A 149 -16.73 -20.71 1.10
C LEU A 149 -16.59 -22.07 1.75
N ASN A 150 -17.64 -22.87 1.65
CA ASN A 150 -17.68 -24.26 2.09
C ASN A 150 -17.47 -25.20 0.90
N VAL A 151 -16.23 -25.65 0.73
CA VAL A 151 -15.87 -26.72 -0.22
C VAL A 151 -16.00 -28.06 0.50
N LYS A 152 -16.94 -28.90 0.07
CA LYS A 152 -17.07 -30.27 0.60
C LYS A 152 -15.78 -31.04 0.34
N LYS A 153 -15.23 -31.67 1.38
CA LYS A 153 -14.03 -32.49 1.25
C LYS A 153 -14.29 -33.79 0.49
N LYS A 154 -13.24 -34.30 -0.16
CA LYS A 154 -13.26 -35.59 -0.88
C LYS A 154 -13.81 -36.72 -0.03
N GLU A 155 -13.44 -36.79 1.25
CA GLU A 155 -13.81 -37.87 2.17
C GLU A 155 -15.33 -37.95 2.40
N ASP A 156 -16.04 -36.83 2.28
CA ASP A 156 -17.49 -36.76 2.44
C ASP A 156 -18.24 -37.13 1.15
N ILE A 157 -17.60 -36.90 -0.01
CA ILE A 157 -18.16 -37.11 -1.35
C ILE A 157 -17.93 -38.55 -1.82
N VAL A 158 -16.73 -39.10 -1.61
CA VAL A 158 -16.34 -40.43 -2.09
C VAL A 158 -16.52 -41.46 -0.99
N LYS A 159 -17.43 -42.41 -1.21
CA LYS A 159 -17.74 -43.48 -0.25
C LYS A 159 -17.33 -44.84 -0.77
N TYR A 160 -16.57 -45.54 0.06
CA TYR A 160 -16.12 -46.91 -0.18
C TYR A 160 -17.01 -47.94 0.56
N PRO A 161 -17.05 -49.20 0.09
CA PRO A 161 -17.71 -50.29 0.83
C PRO A 161 -17.21 -50.39 2.28
N LYS A 162 -18.09 -50.82 3.19
CA LYS A 162 -17.79 -50.86 4.63
C LYS A 162 -16.51 -51.64 4.94
N GLY A 163 -15.56 -50.98 5.60
CA GLY A 163 -14.31 -51.58 6.07
C GLY A 163 -13.19 -51.60 5.04
N VAL A 164 -13.35 -50.91 3.91
CA VAL A 164 -12.32 -50.77 2.87
C VAL A 164 -11.89 -49.30 2.78
N SER A 165 -10.61 -49.02 2.96
CA SER A 165 -10.01 -47.72 2.61
C SER A 165 -9.44 -47.79 1.19
N PHE A 166 -9.39 -46.66 0.49
CA PHE A 166 -8.71 -46.58 -0.80
C PHE A 166 -7.21 -46.92 -0.69
N LYS A 167 -6.61 -46.65 0.48
CA LYS A 167 -5.19 -46.96 0.76
C LYS A 167 -4.90 -48.47 0.80
N ASP A 168 -5.92 -49.29 1.01
CA ASP A 168 -5.80 -50.75 1.00
C ASP A 168 -5.91 -51.33 -0.43
N LEU A 169 -6.21 -50.49 -1.42
CA LEU A 169 -6.43 -50.89 -2.81
C LEU A 169 -5.19 -50.59 -3.67
N GLU A 170 -4.84 -51.52 -4.55
CA GLU A 170 -3.83 -51.29 -5.59
C GLU A 170 -4.42 -50.45 -6.73
N LEU A 171 -4.39 -49.13 -6.56
CA LEU A 171 -4.88 -48.17 -7.54
C LEU A 171 -3.78 -47.81 -8.54
N LYS A 172 -4.13 -47.85 -9.83
CA LYS A 172 -3.30 -47.35 -10.93
C LYS A 172 -4.07 -46.28 -11.67
N GLY A 173 -3.43 -45.15 -11.85
CA GLY A 173 -3.99 -44.01 -12.53
C GLY A 173 -2.90 -43.01 -12.87
N ASN A 174 -3.32 -41.91 -13.47
CA ASN A 174 -2.45 -40.80 -13.82
C ASN A 174 -3.20 -39.50 -13.56
N ILE A 175 -2.47 -38.46 -13.16
CA ILE A 175 -2.99 -37.12 -12.98
C ILE A 175 -2.04 -36.14 -13.66
N GLU A 176 -2.59 -35.37 -14.60
CA GLU A 176 -1.85 -34.38 -15.37
C GLU A 176 -2.44 -33.01 -15.09
N ILE A 177 -1.57 -32.04 -14.81
CA ILE A 177 -1.95 -30.65 -14.53
C ILE A 177 -1.30 -29.74 -15.57
N ASP A 178 -2.12 -29.03 -16.31
CA ASP A 178 -1.72 -27.99 -17.24
C ASP A 178 -1.45 -26.68 -16.48
N LEU A 179 -0.18 -26.41 -16.22
CA LEU A 179 0.27 -25.22 -15.49
C LEU A 179 0.07 -23.91 -16.27
N GLU A 180 -0.11 -23.96 -17.59
CA GLU A 180 -0.38 -22.75 -18.38
C GLU A 180 -1.83 -22.28 -18.23
N LYS A 181 -2.74 -23.21 -17.94
CA LYS A 181 -4.16 -22.91 -17.69
C LYS A 181 -4.49 -22.68 -16.22
N CYS A 182 -3.72 -23.27 -15.32
CA CYS A 182 -4.02 -23.21 -13.90
C CYS A 182 -3.91 -21.78 -13.37
N THR A 183 -4.99 -21.29 -12.75
CA THR A 183 -5.06 -19.97 -12.10
C THR A 183 -4.74 -20.02 -10.61
N TYR A 184 -4.41 -21.19 -10.07
CA TYR A 184 -4.16 -21.40 -8.64
C TYR A 184 -5.32 -21.00 -7.70
N CYS A 185 -6.56 -21.18 -8.14
CA CYS A 185 -7.77 -20.75 -7.41
C CYS A 185 -8.09 -21.47 -6.08
N LYS A 186 -7.24 -22.40 -5.64
CA LYS A 186 -7.34 -23.22 -4.41
C LYS A 186 -8.56 -24.12 -4.24
N LEU A 187 -9.47 -24.19 -5.21
CA LEU A 187 -10.61 -25.11 -5.13
C LEU A 187 -10.20 -26.58 -4.99
N CYS A 188 -9.25 -27.05 -5.81
CA CYS A 188 -8.77 -28.43 -5.74
C CYS A 188 -7.94 -28.73 -4.47
N ASP A 189 -7.25 -27.73 -3.95
CA ASP A 189 -6.45 -27.77 -2.71
C ASP A 189 -7.36 -27.90 -1.47
N LYS A 190 -8.44 -27.12 -1.41
CA LYS A 190 -9.45 -27.23 -0.33
C LYS A 190 -10.28 -28.52 -0.41
N LEU A 191 -10.47 -29.06 -1.60
CA LEU A 191 -11.26 -30.26 -1.85
C LEU A 191 -10.54 -31.55 -1.43
N CYS A 192 -9.23 -31.67 -1.71
CA CYS A 192 -8.53 -32.95 -1.64
C CYS A 192 -7.13 -32.80 -1.06
N ASP A 193 -6.84 -33.53 0.02
CA ASP A 193 -5.53 -33.53 0.68
C ASP A 193 -4.38 -34.08 -0.21
N ALA A 194 -4.68 -34.65 -1.38
CA ALA A 194 -3.67 -35.12 -2.34
C ALA A 194 -3.10 -34.01 -3.23
N LEU A 195 -3.70 -32.83 -3.23
CA LEU A 195 -3.26 -31.68 -4.03
C LEU A 195 -2.95 -30.53 -3.10
N GLU A 196 -1.74 -29.99 -3.19
CA GLU A 196 -1.33 -28.83 -2.42
C GLU A 196 -0.84 -27.73 -3.36
N ILE A 197 -1.45 -26.55 -3.27
CA ILE A 197 -0.96 -25.38 -4.00
C ILE A 197 0.09 -24.67 -3.16
N VAL A 198 1.33 -24.69 -3.63
CA VAL A 198 2.43 -23.98 -2.96
C VAL A 198 2.28 -22.48 -3.23
N PRO A 199 2.07 -21.66 -2.18
CA PRO A 199 1.88 -20.22 -2.36
C PRO A 199 3.17 -19.55 -2.86
N TYR A 200 3.00 -18.42 -3.52
CA TYR A 200 4.07 -17.54 -3.97
C TYR A 200 3.73 -16.09 -3.66
N GLU A 201 4.74 -15.22 -3.65
CA GLU A 201 4.55 -13.80 -3.46
C GLU A 201 3.74 -13.20 -4.62
N VAL A 202 2.58 -12.63 -4.28
CA VAL A 202 1.74 -11.89 -5.22
C VAL A 202 2.46 -10.61 -5.60
N SER A 203 2.61 -10.38 -6.90
CA SER A 203 3.22 -9.18 -7.43
C SER A 203 2.69 -8.93 -8.84
N PRO A 204 2.87 -7.73 -9.42
CA PRO A 204 2.40 -7.48 -10.78
C PRO A 204 3.04 -8.40 -11.84
N LEU A 205 4.20 -8.99 -11.54
CA LEU A 205 4.84 -10.01 -12.37
C LEU A 205 4.21 -11.41 -12.23
N ASN A 206 3.51 -11.66 -11.13
CA ASN A 206 2.81 -12.90 -10.84
C ASN A 206 1.49 -12.61 -10.11
N ILE A 207 0.45 -12.35 -10.90
CA ILE A 207 -0.87 -11.98 -10.38
C ILE A 207 -1.61 -13.14 -9.72
N TYR A 208 -1.21 -14.38 -9.99
CA TYR A 208 -1.75 -15.58 -9.35
C TYR A 208 -0.80 -16.02 -8.25
N GLY A 209 -1.26 -16.05 -7.00
CA GLY A 209 -0.46 -16.32 -5.79
C GLY A 209 0.07 -17.75 -5.63
N GLY A 210 0.20 -18.53 -6.71
CA GLY A 210 0.70 -19.91 -6.68
C GLY A 210 1.99 -20.08 -7.49
N ARG A 211 2.89 -20.95 -7.01
CA ARG A 211 4.14 -21.30 -7.70
C ARG A 211 4.03 -22.59 -8.51
N ARG A 212 3.44 -23.61 -7.88
CA ARG A 212 3.31 -24.97 -8.40
C ARG A 212 2.22 -25.70 -7.62
N ILE A 213 1.75 -26.80 -8.19
CA ILE A 213 0.86 -27.74 -7.53
C ILE A 213 1.66 -29.00 -7.23
N GLU A 214 1.69 -29.40 -5.97
CA GLU A 214 2.26 -30.67 -5.53
C GLU A 214 1.15 -31.72 -5.49
N VAL A 215 1.48 -32.91 -6.00
CA VAL A 215 0.54 -34.04 -6.06
C VAL A 215 1.12 -35.17 -5.23
N TYR A 216 0.40 -35.56 -4.19
CA TYR A 216 0.72 -36.68 -3.32
C TYR A 216 0.02 -37.94 -3.84
N GLU A 217 0.73 -38.73 -4.66
CA GLU A 217 0.18 -39.93 -5.30
C GLU A 217 -0.31 -40.99 -4.29
N ASP A 218 0.27 -41.02 -3.09
CA ASP A 218 -0.11 -41.90 -1.99
C ASP A 218 -1.44 -41.52 -1.31
N GLU A 219 -1.86 -40.26 -1.45
CA GLU A 219 -3.14 -39.73 -0.96
C GLU A 219 -4.20 -39.62 -2.08
N CYS A 220 -3.80 -39.88 -3.33
CA CYS A 220 -4.65 -39.81 -4.51
C CYS A 220 -5.34 -41.15 -4.79
N ASP A 221 -6.67 -41.14 -4.88
CA ASP A 221 -7.48 -42.30 -5.25
C ASP A 221 -7.96 -42.24 -6.71
N TYR A 222 -7.47 -41.28 -7.49
CA TYR A 222 -7.89 -41.02 -8.88
C TYR A 222 -9.43 -40.91 -9.02
N CYS A 223 -10.11 -40.25 -8.06
CA CYS A 223 -11.56 -40.03 -8.08
C CYS A 223 -12.07 -39.13 -9.22
N GLY A 224 -11.24 -38.20 -9.69
CA GLY A 224 -11.60 -37.25 -10.74
C GLY A 224 -12.33 -36.00 -10.23
N LEU A 225 -12.65 -35.89 -8.94
CA LEU A 225 -13.32 -34.71 -8.38
C LEU A 225 -12.51 -33.42 -8.57
N CYS A 226 -11.17 -33.49 -8.54
CA CYS A 226 -10.31 -32.33 -8.81
C CYS A 226 -10.37 -31.87 -10.28
N GLN A 227 -10.69 -32.76 -11.23
CA GLN A 227 -10.96 -32.38 -12.62
C GLN A 227 -12.34 -31.72 -12.73
N GLU A 228 -13.36 -32.23 -12.05
CA GLU A 228 -14.72 -31.68 -12.08
C GLU A 228 -14.82 -30.30 -11.41
N ILE A 229 -14.09 -30.05 -10.31
CA ILE A 229 -14.10 -28.74 -9.63
C ILE A 229 -13.30 -27.66 -10.37
N CYS A 230 -12.44 -28.05 -11.32
CA CYS A 230 -11.50 -27.11 -11.93
C CYS A 230 -12.22 -26.19 -12.93
N PRO A 231 -12.34 -24.88 -12.66
CA PRO A 231 -13.14 -23.97 -13.51
C PRO A 231 -12.47 -23.65 -14.86
N VAL A 232 -11.21 -24.03 -15.02
CA VAL A 232 -10.38 -23.75 -16.21
C VAL A 232 -9.89 -25.03 -16.90
N ASP A 233 -10.45 -26.19 -16.53
CA ASP A 233 -10.11 -27.50 -17.11
C ASP A 233 -8.59 -27.80 -17.15
N ALA A 234 -7.87 -27.38 -16.11
CA ALA A 234 -6.42 -27.55 -16.02
C ALA A 234 -5.99 -28.95 -15.55
N ILE A 235 -6.89 -29.72 -14.92
CA ILE A 235 -6.57 -31.02 -14.32
C ILE A 235 -7.22 -32.13 -15.15
N LYS A 236 -6.45 -33.17 -15.48
CA LYS A 236 -6.94 -34.41 -16.09
C LYS A 236 -6.58 -35.61 -15.23
N VAL A 237 -7.57 -36.45 -14.94
CA VAL A 237 -7.40 -37.66 -14.12
C VAL A 237 -7.86 -38.89 -14.89
N SER A 238 -7.05 -39.94 -14.89
CA SER A 238 -7.42 -41.26 -15.40
C SER A 238 -7.22 -42.33 -14.33
N CYS A 239 -8.19 -43.23 -14.18
CA CYS A 239 -8.10 -44.38 -13.30
C CYS A 239 -8.21 -45.67 -14.13
N ASP A 240 -7.17 -46.48 -14.11
CA ASP A 240 -7.08 -47.75 -14.84
C ASP A 240 -7.58 -48.94 -14.01
N SER A 241 -7.65 -48.76 -12.68
CA SER A 241 -8.14 -49.77 -11.75
C SER A 241 -9.67 -49.81 -11.71
N LYS A 242 -10.25 -51.02 -11.64
CA LYS A 242 -11.67 -51.19 -11.33
C LYS A 242 -11.88 -51.07 -9.83
N VAL A 243 -12.51 -49.97 -9.42
CA VAL A 243 -12.76 -49.63 -8.02
C VAL A 243 -14.26 -49.54 -7.78
N ASP A 244 -14.76 -50.21 -6.75
CA ASP A 244 -16.13 -50.03 -6.28
C ASP A 244 -16.17 -48.86 -5.30
N ARG A 245 -16.71 -47.72 -5.75
CA ARG A 245 -16.91 -46.51 -4.96
C ARG A 245 -18.15 -45.75 -5.44
N GLN A 246 -18.79 -45.06 -4.52
CA GLN A 246 -19.88 -44.13 -4.82
C GLN A 246 -19.33 -42.71 -4.75
N ILE A 247 -19.50 -41.93 -5.81
CA ILE A 247 -19.10 -40.53 -5.87
C ILE A 247 -20.37 -39.70 -5.78
N GLY A 248 -20.47 -38.86 -4.75
CA GLY A 248 -21.57 -37.91 -4.55
C GLY A 248 -21.48 -36.68 -5.46
N GLU A 249 -22.41 -35.75 -5.26
CA GLU A 249 -22.44 -34.48 -5.98
C GLU A 249 -21.47 -33.46 -5.37
N LEU A 250 -20.73 -32.78 -6.24
CA LEU A 250 -19.84 -31.70 -5.88
C LEU A 250 -20.63 -30.39 -5.77
N SER A 251 -20.51 -29.69 -4.63
CA SER A 251 -21.05 -28.34 -4.49
C SER A 251 -20.07 -27.45 -3.73
N VAL A 252 -19.99 -26.20 -4.19
CA VAL A 252 -19.29 -25.11 -3.49
C VAL A 252 -20.36 -24.11 -3.09
N GLU A 253 -20.56 -23.95 -1.79
CA GLU A 253 -21.54 -23.05 -1.20
C GLU A 253 -20.80 -21.92 -0.47
N GLY A 254 -21.46 -20.78 -0.27
CA GLY A 254 -20.86 -19.62 0.38
C GLY A 254 -20.99 -18.33 -0.42
N GLU A 255 -20.41 -17.27 0.16
CA GLU A 255 -20.45 -15.90 -0.35
C GLU A 255 -19.08 -15.23 -0.15
N ILE A 256 -18.81 -14.21 -0.96
CA ILE A 256 -17.60 -13.39 -0.84
C ILE A 256 -18.02 -12.07 -0.21
N LYS A 257 -17.42 -11.71 0.92
CA LYS A 257 -17.68 -10.48 1.65
C LYS A 257 -16.53 -9.51 1.43
N VAL A 258 -16.85 -8.22 1.26
CA VAL A 258 -15.85 -7.16 1.11
C VAL A 258 -16.13 -6.07 2.11
N ASN A 259 -15.12 -5.70 2.91
CA ASN A 259 -15.20 -4.53 3.77
C ASN A 259 -14.94 -3.26 2.93
N GLU A 260 -16.01 -2.52 2.61
CA GLU A 260 -15.93 -1.30 1.81
C GLU A 260 -15.23 -0.13 2.53
N ASP A 261 -15.22 -0.12 3.87
CA ASP A 261 -14.59 0.93 4.66
C ASP A 261 -13.05 0.87 4.61
N GLU A 262 -12.49 -0.31 4.39
CA GLU A 262 -11.04 -0.51 4.29
C GLU A 262 -10.54 -0.73 2.85
N CYS A 263 -11.45 -1.02 1.92
CA CYS A 263 -11.13 -1.20 0.51
C CYS A 263 -10.59 0.09 -0.12
N ILE A 264 -9.45 -0.02 -0.80
CA ILE A 264 -8.79 1.10 -1.50
C ILE A 264 -9.00 1.05 -3.03
N TYR A 265 -9.85 0.15 -3.52
CA TYR A 265 -10.25 0.07 -4.93
C TYR A 265 -9.08 -0.10 -5.91
N CYS A 266 -8.09 -0.91 -5.53
CA CYS A 266 -6.86 -1.13 -6.30
C CYS A 266 -6.99 -2.13 -7.46
N ASP A 267 -8.16 -2.74 -7.69
CA ASP A 267 -8.47 -3.61 -8.83
C ASP A 267 -7.62 -4.90 -8.96
N TRP A 268 -6.97 -5.34 -7.88
CA TRP A 268 -6.35 -6.68 -7.82
C TRP A 268 -7.37 -7.80 -8.02
N CYS A 269 -8.50 -7.70 -7.32
CA CYS A 269 -9.60 -8.67 -7.38
C CYS A 269 -10.25 -8.73 -8.77
N GLY A 270 -10.44 -7.59 -9.45
CA GLY A 270 -10.94 -7.54 -10.82
C GLY A 270 -9.95 -8.17 -11.81
N THR A 271 -8.67 -7.79 -11.72
CA THR A 271 -7.64 -8.28 -12.65
C THR A 271 -7.36 -9.79 -12.52
N VAL A 272 -7.43 -10.37 -11.31
CA VAL A 272 -7.20 -11.81 -11.10
C VAL A 272 -8.42 -12.65 -11.50
N CYS A 273 -9.60 -12.05 -11.58
CA CYS A 273 -10.85 -12.75 -11.84
C CYS A 273 -10.94 -13.23 -13.29
N PHE A 274 -10.64 -14.50 -13.54
CA PHE A 274 -10.67 -15.08 -14.90
C PHE A 274 -12.08 -15.22 -15.51
N VAL A 275 -13.13 -14.91 -14.76
CA VAL A 275 -14.53 -14.88 -15.22
C VAL A 275 -15.10 -13.46 -15.31
N ASP A 276 -14.28 -12.43 -15.05
CA ASP A 276 -14.67 -11.02 -15.09
C ASP A 276 -15.95 -10.74 -14.26
N ALA A 277 -16.04 -11.34 -13.07
CA ALA A 277 -17.16 -11.15 -12.15
C ALA A 277 -17.04 -9.89 -11.28
N ILE A 278 -15.87 -9.25 -11.25
CA ILE A 278 -15.60 -8.09 -10.39
C ILE A 278 -15.29 -6.87 -11.25
N GLU A 279 -15.98 -5.77 -10.98
CA GLU A 279 -15.74 -4.45 -11.59
C GLU A 279 -15.36 -3.43 -10.52
N VAL A 280 -14.24 -2.74 -10.71
CA VAL A 280 -13.73 -1.73 -9.76
C VAL A 280 -13.59 -0.36 -10.43
N GLU A 281 -14.20 0.67 -9.83
CA GLU A 281 -14.02 2.07 -10.20
C GLU A 281 -13.07 2.75 -9.20
N LYS A 282 -11.93 3.24 -9.71
CA LYS A 282 -10.93 3.97 -8.93
C LYS A 282 -11.33 5.43 -8.69
N PRO A 283 -10.93 6.04 -7.55
CA PRO A 283 -11.27 7.43 -7.24
C PRO A 283 -10.45 8.45 -8.02
N ILE A 284 -9.19 8.12 -8.32
CA ILE A 284 -8.21 9.04 -8.91
C ILE A 284 -7.63 8.38 -10.17
N GLU A 285 -7.53 9.17 -11.24
CA GLU A 285 -6.82 8.82 -12.48
C GLU A 285 -5.61 9.74 -12.65
N GLY A 286 -4.52 9.20 -13.19
CA GLY A 286 -3.25 9.91 -13.26
C GLY A 286 -2.19 9.16 -14.07
N GLU A 287 -0.97 9.68 -14.05
CA GLU A 287 0.21 9.11 -14.69
C GLU A 287 1.38 9.06 -13.70
N ILE A 288 2.25 8.06 -13.84
CA ILE A 288 3.51 7.98 -13.08
C ILE A 288 4.68 8.22 -14.02
N THR A 289 5.46 9.25 -13.72
CA THR A 289 6.70 9.53 -14.44
C THR A 289 7.91 9.07 -13.64
N LEU A 290 8.76 8.25 -14.26
CA LEU A 290 10.04 7.83 -13.72
C LEU A 290 11.17 8.71 -14.27
N GLN A 291 11.96 9.28 -13.39
CA GLN A 291 13.11 10.11 -13.74
C GLN A 291 14.32 9.75 -12.88
N ARG A 292 15.50 10.24 -13.29
CA ARG A 292 16.74 10.18 -12.48
C ARG A 292 17.07 8.77 -11.95
N LEU A 293 16.70 7.74 -12.72
CA LEU A 293 16.84 6.33 -12.32
C LEU A 293 18.31 5.93 -12.07
N GLU A 294 19.29 6.69 -12.52
CA GLU A 294 20.69 6.52 -12.17
C GLU A 294 20.94 6.52 -10.66
N TYR A 295 20.16 7.29 -9.88
CA TYR A 295 20.27 7.37 -8.42
C TYR A 295 19.42 6.33 -7.68
N CYS A 296 18.43 5.74 -8.35
CA CYS A 296 17.59 4.71 -7.76
C CYS A 296 18.39 3.45 -7.44
N ASP A 297 18.32 2.97 -6.21
CA ASP A 297 18.82 1.65 -5.80
C ASP A 297 17.65 0.74 -5.38
N PRO A 298 17.10 -0.08 -6.30
CA PRO A 298 16.00 -0.98 -5.99
C PRO A 298 16.43 -2.19 -5.13
N SER A 299 17.73 -2.46 -5.01
CA SER A 299 18.22 -3.59 -4.20
C SER A 299 18.40 -3.21 -2.74
N GLY A 300 18.83 -1.97 -2.48
CA GLY A 300 19.05 -1.43 -1.15
C GLY A 300 17.82 -0.74 -0.54
N CYS A 301 17.28 0.28 -1.21
CA CYS A 301 16.31 1.21 -0.61
C CYS A 301 14.90 0.61 -0.48
N LYS A 302 14.31 0.15 -1.61
CA LYS A 302 12.96 -0.44 -1.68
C LYS A 302 11.80 0.40 -1.09
N ALA A 303 12.02 1.66 -0.74
CA ALA A 303 11.02 2.53 -0.11
C ALA A 303 9.67 2.55 -0.87
N CYS A 304 9.71 2.75 -2.19
CA CYS A 304 8.49 2.77 -3.02
C CYS A 304 7.71 1.44 -3.04
N ILE A 305 8.40 0.30 -2.89
CA ILE A 305 7.78 -1.03 -2.85
C ILE A 305 7.14 -1.24 -1.48
N ASN A 306 7.85 -0.89 -0.40
CA ASN A 306 7.39 -1.11 0.97
C ASN A 306 6.21 -0.20 1.34
N ILE A 307 6.23 1.07 0.91
CA ILE A 307 5.20 2.05 1.26
C ILE A 307 3.91 1.90 0.44
N CYS A 308 3.95 1.14 -0.65
CA CYS A 308 2.84 1.08 -1.60
C CYS A 308 1.66 0.29 -1.02
N PRO A 309 0.51 0.93 -0.75
CA PRO A 309 -0.64 0.24 -0.15
C PRO A 309 -1.25 -0.81 -1.10
N THR A 310 -1.01 -0.67 -2.41
CA THR A 310 -1.55 -1.56 -3.43
C THR A 310 -0.54 -2.60 -3.92
N LYS A 311 0.70 -2.61 -3.44
CA LYS A 311 1.77 -3.48 -3.94
C LYS A 311 1.95 -3.41 -5.48
N ALA A 312 1.71 -2.25 -6.09
CA ALA A 312 1.80 -2.04 -7.54
C ALA A 312 3.25 -1.94 -8.07
N TRP A 313 4.23 -1.71 -7.20
CA TRP A 313 5.63 -1.57 -7.57
C TRP A 313 6.36 -2.92 -7.59
N TYR A 314 7.23 -3.11 -8.58
CA TYR A 314 8.04 -4.30 -8.72
C TYR A 314 9.39 -4.01 -9.38
N ILE A 315 10.32 -4.96 -9.26
CA ILE A 315 11.62 -4.91 -9.90
C ILE A 315 11.56 -5.75 -11.18
N PRO A 316 11.64 -5.13 -12.37
CA PRO A 316 11.58 -5.86 -13.62
C PRO A 316 12.83 -6.75 -13.81
N LYS A 317 12.68 -7.86 -14.54
CA LYS A 317 13.80 -8.79 -14.84
C LYS A 317 14.79 -8.22 -15.86
N GLN A 318 14.41 -7.17 -16.59
CA GLN A 318 15.24 -6.53 -17.60
C GLN A 318 16.34 -5.69 -16.95
N LYS A 319 17.59 -5.82 -17.40
CA LYS A 319 18.75 -5.17 -16.75
C LYS A 319 18.74 -3.64 -16.79
N ASP A 320 18.06 -3.06 -17.76
CA ASP A 320 18.08 -1.61 -17.99
C ASP A 320 17.00 -0.85 -17.21
N GLN A 321 16.02 -1.58 -16.65
CA GLN A 321 14.96 -1.02 -15.82
C GLN A 321 15.22 -1.36 -14.35
N LYS A 322 15.20 -0.34 -13.49
CA LYS A 322 15.46 -0.53 -12.05
C LYS A 322 14.18 -0.80 -11.26
N ILE A 323 13.14 -0.04 -11.54
CA ILE A 323 11.82 -0.14 -10.93
C ILE A 323 10.76 0.00 -12.03
N ALA A 324 9.61 -0.62 -11.82
CA ALA A 324 8.44 -0.48 -12.65
C ALA A 324 7.19 -0.51 -11.76
N VAL A 325 6.12 0.10 -12.26
CA VAL A 325 4.79 0.12 -11.63
C VAL A 325 3.79 -0.46 -12.61
N ASP A 326 2.81 -1.19 -12.11
CA ASP A 326 1.65 -1.61 -12.89
C ASP A 326 0.46 -0.72 -12.57
N ASP A 327 0.13 0.15 -13.52
CA ASP A 327 -0.91 1.18 -13.36
C ASP A 327 -2.31 0.58 -13.14
N ARG A 328 -2.52 -0.69 -13.52
CA ARG A 328 -3.76 -1.42 -13.21
C ARG A 328 -4.00 -1.50 -11.71
N PHE A 329 -2.96 -1.51 -10.89
CA PHE A 329 -3.08 -1.56 -9.42
C PHE A 329 -2.82 -0.23 -8.72
N CYS A 330 -2.36 0.80 -9.44
CA CYS A 330 -2.09 2.11 -8.87
C CYS A 330 -3.39 2.89 -8.60
N ILE A 331 -3.45 3.59 -7.46
CA ILE A 331 -4.54 4.52 -7.09
C ILE A 331 -4.07 5.99 -7.07
N TYR A 332 -2.85 6.26 -7.55
CA TYR A 332 -2.23 7.59 -7.64
C TYR A 332 -2.24 8.37 -6.31
N CYS A 333 -2.08 7.66 -5.19
CA CYS A 333 -2.09 8.29 -3.86
C CYS A 333 -0.88 9.20 -3.60
N GLY A 334 0.30 8.90 -4.17
CA GLY A 334 1.51 9.72 -4.02
C GLY A 334 2.51 9.27 -2.94
N SER A 335 2.21 8.22 -2.16
CA SER A 335 3.12 7.74 -1.10
C SER A 335 4.51 7.38 -1.61
N CYS A 336 4.60 6.82 -2.82
CA CYS A 336 5.86 6.44 -3.44
C CYS A 336 6.73 7.65 -3.81
N GLU A 337 6.13 8.77 -4.22
CA GLU A 337 6.84 10.02 -4.51
C GLU A 337 7.46 10.59 -3.23
N LEU A 338 6.67 10.72 -2.15
CA LEU A 338 7.15 11.23 -0.86
C LEU A 338 8.18 10.32 -0.18
N SER A 339 8.11 9.01 -0.43
CA SER A 339 9.10 8.05 0.08
C SER A 339 10.45 8.09 -0.66
N CYS A 340 10.51 8.72 -1.84
CA CYS A 340 11.68 8.66 -2.70
C CYS A 340 12.69 9.76 -2.34
N CYS A 341 13.74 9.43 -1.58
CA CYS A 341 14.81 10.35 -1.21
C CYS A 341 15.55 10.99 -2.41
N GLU A 342 15.50 10.38 -3.59
CA GLU A 342 16.15 10.87 -4.81
C GLU A 342 15.18 11.52 -5.81
N ASN A 343 13.88 11.61 -5.48
CA ASN A 343 12.82 12.15 -6.33
C ASN A 343 12.77 11.49 -7.72
N CYS A 344 12.92 10.16 -7.76
CA CYS A 344 12.88 9.36 -8.99
C CYS A 344 11.47 9.09 -9.50
N ILE A 345 10.44 9.35 -8.68
CA ILE A 345 9.04 9.04 -8.95
C ILE A 345 8.26 10.34 -8.85
N ILE A 346 7.45 10.63 -9.87
CA ILE A 346 6.49 11.74 -9.89
C ILE A 346 5.11 11.13 -10.12
N VAL A 347 4.13 11.54 -9.32
CA VAL A 347 2.73 11.12 -9.48
C VAL A 347 1.89 12.32 -9.90
N ASP A 348 1.48 12.33 -11.17
CA ASP A 348 0.59 13.35 -11.71
C ASP A 348 -0.86 12.84 -11.64
N ARG A 349 -1.76 13.64 -11.07
CA ARG A 349 -3.20 13.31 -10.96
C ARG A 349 -3.96 14.15 -11.97
N GLU A 350 -4.67 13.52 -12.88
CA GLU A 350 -5.39 14.20 -13.97
C GLU A 350 -6.85 14.44 -13.64
N ASN A 351 -7.47 13.50 -12.91
CA ASN A 351 -8.90 13.51 -12.67
C ASN A 351 -9.24 12.87 -11.32
N VAL A 352 -10.08 13.55 -10.53
CA VAL A 352 -10.54 13.08 -9.22
C VAL A 352 -12.06 12.92 -9.29
N LYS A 353 -12.52 11.68 -9.31
CA LYS A 353 -13.96 11.38 -9.34
C LYS A 353 -14.54 11.58 -7.95
N HIS A 354 -15.62 12.35 -7.86
CA HIS A 354 -16.30 12.59 -6.59
C HIS A 354 -17.83 12.65 -6.77
N THR A 355 -18.58 12.52 -5.68
CA THR A 355 -20.03 12.66 -5.66
C THR A 355 -20.45 14.12 -5.89
N GLU A 356 -21.63 14.33 -6.48
CA GLU A 356 -22.22 15.65 -6.57
C GLU A 356 -22.69 16.11 -5.19
N PHE A 357 -22.45 17.38 -4.85
CA PHE A 357 -22.77 17.94 -3.52
C PHE A 357 -23.33 19.37 -3.62
N ASP A 358 -24.05 19.79 -2.58
CA ASP A 358 -24.69 21.09 -2.49
C ASP A 358 -23.66 22.22 -2.37
N THR A 359 -23.53 22.96 -3.46
CA THR A 359 -22.60 24.09 -3.56
C THR A 359 -23.10 25.36 -2.86
N GLY A 360 -24.33 25.36 -2.34
CA GLY A 360 -24.92 26.46 -1.58
C GLY A 360 -24.48 26.54 -0.12
N LYS A 361 -23.80 25.50 0.40
CA LYS A 361 -23.31 25.47 1.79
C LYS A 361 -22.11 26.42 1.99
N PRO A 362 -21.97 27.06 3.17
CA PRO A 362 -20.87 27.99 3.43
C PRO A 362 -19.47 27.39 3.24
N TRP A 363 -19.30 26.10 3.54
CA TRP A 363 -18.01 25.40 3.44
C TRP A 363 -17.73 24.81 2.05
N ALA A 364 -18.70 24.80 1.13
CA ALA A 364 -18.56 24.15 -0.17
C ALA A 364 -17.37 24.67 -1.00
N VAL A 365 -17.02 25.95 -0.83
CA VAL A 365 -15.85 26.55 -1.51
C VAL A 365 -14.54 25.89 -1.09
N SER A 366 -14.36 25.60 0.20
CA SER A 366 -13.15 24.94 0.71
C SER A 366 -13.04 23.50 0.20
N TRP A 367 -14.17 22.79 0.11
CA TRP A 367 -14.20 21.42 -0.44
C TRP A 367 -13.91 21.37 -1.94
N LYS A 368 -14.47 22.31 -2.73
CA LYS A 368 -14.12 22.43 -4.16
C LYS A 368 -12.63 22.71 -4.35
N LYS A 369 -12.06 23.60 -3.52
CA LYS A 369 -10.62 23.89 -3.55
C LYS A 369 -9.79 22.66 -3.19
N ALA A 370 -10.18 21.91 -2.18
CA ALA A 370 -9.49 20.67 -1.79
C ALA A 370 -9.44 19.67 -2.95
N LEU A 371 -10.57 19.42 -3.62
CA LEU A 371 -10.64 18.53 -4.79
C LEU A 371 -9.72 19.02 -5.93
N GLN A 372 -9.73 20.33 -6.19
CA GLN A 372 -8.86 20.97 -7.17
C GLN A 372 -7.36 20.84 -6.85
N ILE A 373 -6.98 20.92 -5.57
CA ILE A 373 -5.60 20.69 -5.12
C ILE A 373 -5.18 19.25 -5.40
N ILE A 374 -6.07 18.27 -5.18
CA ILE A 374 -5.79 16.86 -5.52
C ILE A 374 -5.59 16.71 -7.03
N GLU A 375 -6.36 17.39 -7.87
CA GLU A 375 -6.19 17.45 -9.34
C GLU A 375 -4.92 18.21 -9.79
N GLY A 376 -4.08 18.68 -8.87
CA GLY A 376 -2.79 19.31 -9.18
C GLY A 376 -2.82 20.83 -9.37
N LEU A 377 -3.92 21.52 -9.01
CA LEU A 377 -3.94 22.98 -9.00
C LEU A 377 -3.08 23.53 -7.85
N GLN A 378 -2.00 24.23 -8.21
CA GLN A 378 -1.14 24.91 -7.24
C GLN A 378 -1.70 26.28 -6.86
N GLU A 379 -2.00 26.50 -5.57
CA GLU A 379 -2.25 27.83 -4.99
C GLU A 379 -0.94 28.38 -4.40
N GLU A 380 -0.62 29.66 -4.66
CA GLU A 380 0.32 30.38 -3.80
C GLU A 380 -0.36 30.55 -2.44
N LYS A 381 0.18 29.92 -1.38
CA LYS A 381 -0.29 30.17 0.00
C LYS A 381 -0.15 31.66 0.31
N VAL A 382 -1.24 32.42 0.17
CA VAL A 382 -1.26 33.83 0.58
C VAL A 382 -1.27 33.84 2.10
N SER A 383 -0.09 33.83 2.70
CA SER A 383 0.06 34.07 4.14
C SER A 383 -0.57 35.43 4.42
N ARG A 384 -1.66 35.47 5.20
CA ARG A 384 -2.21 36.73 5.74
C ARG A 384 -1.31 37.28 6.85
N LEU A 385 0.01 37.32 6.61
CA LEU A 385 0.91 38.10 7.43
C LEU A 385 0.56 39.56 7.17
N ILE A 386 0.09 40.23 8.22
CA ILE A 386 -0.01 41.70 8.24
C ILE A 386 1.35 42.24 7.75
N PRO A 387 1.40 43.16 6.77
CA PRO A 387 2.66 43.68 6.28
C PRO A 387 3.33 44.41 7.44
N ILE A 388 4.33 43.76 8.06
CA ILE A 388 5.28 44.46 8.91
C ILE A 388 6.13 45.26 7.92
N GLU A 389 6.17 46.59 8.07
CA GLU A 389 7.01 47.46 7.24
C GLU A 389 8.39 46.84 7.08
N GLU A 390 8.74 46.52 5.83
CA GLU A 390 9.94 45.78 5.46
C GLU A 390 11.16 46.50 6.03
N LYS A 391 11.72 45.95 7.11
CA LYS A 391 13.12 46.20 7.44
C LYS A 391 13.96 45.41 6.46
N GLU A 392 14.56 46.16 5.54
CA GLU A 392 15.68 45.84 4.63
C GLU A 392 15.71 44.41 4.09
N GLU A 393 15.45 44.29 2.79
CA GLU A 393 15.62 43.08 1.97
C GLU A 393 16.66 42.10 2.52
N VAL A 394 16.18 41.07 3.22
CA VAL A 394 16.98 39.87 3.42
C VAL A 394 17.05 39.23 2.04
N LYS A 395 18.15 39.49 1.33
CA LYS A 395 18.48 38.82 0.08
C LYS A 395 18.32 37.32 0.30
N LYS A 396 17.35 36.71 -0.40
CA LYS A 396 17.22 35.25 -0.53
C LYS A 396 18.61 34.70 -0.83
N ILE A 397 19.21 34.00 0.14
CA ILE A 397 20.26 33.04 -0.17
C ILE A 397 19.51 31.88 -0.79
N SER A 398 19.33 31.91 -2.11
CA SER A 398 19.07 30.69 -2.84
C SER A 398 20.21 29.74 -2.47
N HIS A 399 19.91 28.56 -1.94
CA HIS A 399 20.85 27.45 -2.04
C HIS A 399 20.95 27.02 -3.50
N LYS A 400 21.48 27.90 -4.37
CA LYS A 400 22.25 27.42 -5.51
C LYS A 400 23.37 26.65 -4.86
N ILE A 401 23.38 25.33 -5.08
CA ILE A 401 24.55 24.51 -4.84
C ILE A 401 25.71 25.32 -5.44
N LYS A 402 26.62 25.78 -4.58
CA LYS A 402 27.81 26.50 -5.06
C LYS A 402 28.44 25.57 -6.08
N GLU A 403 28.58 26.03 -7.32
CA GLU A 403 29.42 25.32 -8.28
C GLU A 403 30.74 25.02 -7.57
N ILE A 404 31.10 23.73 -7.52
CA ILE A 404 32.35 23.31 -6.91
C ILE A 404 33.44 24.17 -7.56
N PRO A 405 34.20 24.96 -6.78
CA PRO A 405 35.18 25.87 -7.37
C PRO A 405 36.12 25.03 -8.24
N LYS A 406 36.15 25.31 -9.54
CA LYS A 406 37.07 24.65 -10.46
C LYS A 406 38.48 25.01 -10.01
N VAL A 407 39.18 24.05 -9.44
CA VAL A 407 40.57 24.23 -9.00
C VAL A 407 41.40 24.52 -10.24
N GLU A 408 42.18 25.59 -10.21
CA GLU A 408 43.09 25.93 -11.31
C GLU A 408 44.00 24.72 -11.61
N PRO A 409 44.23 24.37 -12.90
CA PRO A 409 44.97 23.17 -13.27
C PRO A 409 46.36 23.05 -12.62
N GLU A 410 47.03 24.18 -12.38
CA GLU A 410 48.35 24.22 -11.72
C GLU A 410 48.30 23.84 -10.23
N ILE A 411 47.22 24.21 -9.53
CA ILE A 411 47.02 23.86 -8.12
C ILE A 411 46.67 22.37 -8.01
N TRP A 412 45.88 21.87 -8.96
CA TRP A 412 45.53 20.45 -9.04
C TRP A 412 46.76 19.58 -9.32
N GLN A 413 47.66 20.01 -10.22
CA GLN A 413 48.93 19.32 -10.46
C GLN A 413 49.82 19.29 -9.21
N LYS A 414 49.99 20.42 -8.51
CA LYS A 414 50.78 20.45 -7.26
C LYS A 414 50.16 19.59 -6.15
N PHE A 415 48.84 19.49 -6.11
CA PHE A 415 48.14 18.60 -5.20
C PHE A 415 48.38 17.13 -5.58
N GLN A 416 48.28 16.78 -6.86
CA GLN A 416 48.56 15.44 -7.36
C GLN A 416 50.02 15.02 -7.09
N GLU A 417 51.00 15.88 -7.33
CA GLU A 417 52.41 15.59 -7.02
C GLU A 417 52.60 15.27 -5.53
N LYS A 418 52.02 16.08 -4.63
CA LYS A 418 52.07 15.83 -3.19
C LYS A 418 51.29 14.58 -2.76
N LEU A 419 50.19 14.30 -3.44
CA LEU A 419 49.37 13.11 -3.20
C LEU A 419 50.15 11.86 -3.61
N ASP A 420 50.83 11.88 -4.75
CA ASP A 420 51.66 10.79 -5.24
C ASP A 420 52.83 10.50 -4.28
N ASP A 421 53.51 11.54 -3.79
CA ASP A 421 54.53 11.40 -2.73
C ASP A 421 53.96 10.75 -1.46
N LEU A 422 52.76 11.17 -1.05
CA LEU A 422 52.04 10.59 0.09
C LEU A 422 51.62 9.15 -0.17
N LEU A 423 51.17 8.81 -1.38
CA LEU A 423 50.76 7.45 -1.76
C LEU A 423 51.95 6.50 -1.77
N VAL A 424 53.14 6.95 -2.19
CA VAL A 424 54.38 6.16 -2.09
C VAL A 424 54.72 5.86 -0.62
N ILE A 425 54.50 6.83 0.28
CA ILE A 425 54.73 6.66 1.71
C ILE A 425 53.67 5.71 2.33
N LEU A 426 52.39 5.89 1.99
CA LEU A 426 51.27 5.08 2.45
C LEU A 426 51.26 3.66 1.87
N GLY A 427 51.89 3.45 0.71
CA GLY A 427 52.08 2.14 0.09
C GLY A 427 53.06 1.25 0.86
N ARG A 428 53.90 1.82 1.74
CA ARG A 428 54.77 1.04 2.62
C ARG A 428 53.95 0.42 3.73
N ALA A 429 53.87 -0.91 3.73
CA ALA A 429 53.13 -1.70 4.74
C ALA A 429 53.40 -1.29 6.21
N PRO A 430 54.64 -0.94 6.63
CA PRO A 430 54.89 -0.47 8.00
C PRO A 430 54.17 0.86 8.32
N VAL A 431 54.11 1.79 7.37
CA VAL A 431 53.53 3.12 7.57
C VAL A 431 52.02 3.03 7.72
N ARG A 432 51.36 2.24 6.87
CA ARG A 432 49.91 1.97 6.99
C ARG A 432 49.59 1.26 8.31
N TYR A 433 50.42 0.30 8.73
CA TYR A 433 50.27 -0.41 10.01
C TYR A 433 50.29 0.53 11.24
N TYR A 434 51.15 1.57 11.23
CA TYR A 434 51.21 2.54 12.32
C TYR A 434 50.08 3.59 12.27
N LEU A 435 49.60 3.95 11.09
CA LEU A 435 48.46 4.87 10.90
C LEU A 435 47.12 4.25 11.34
N GLU A 436 46.93 2.95 11.15
CA GLU A 436 45.76 2.18 11.62
C GLU A 436 45.71 1.95 13.15
N GLY A 437 46.47 2.74 13.94
CA GLY A 437 46.37 2.76 15.40
C GLY A 437 47.11 1.64 16.14
N LYS A 438 47.91 0.81 15.47
CA LYS A 438 48.68 -0.30 16.10
C LYS A 438 50.05 0.14 16.61
N LYS A 439 50.11 1.24 17.38
CA LYS A 439 51.38 1.87 17.83
C LYS A 439 52.27 0.97 18.72
N ASP A 440 51.71 -0.02 19.42
CA ASP A 440 52.45 -0.82 20.41
C ASP A 440 52.93 -2.20 19.92
N LYS A 441 52.80 -2.51 18.62
CA LYS A 441 53.25 -3.80 18.05
C LYS A 441 54.25 -3.57 16.90
N LYS A 442 55.38 -4.29 16.90
CA LYS A 442 56.34 -4.23 15.79
C LYS A 442 55.80 -5.02 14.58
N PRO A 443 55.78 -4.45 13.36
CA PRO A 443 55.35 -5.18 12.17
C PRO A 443 56.34 -6.32 11.87
N LYS A 444 55.84 -7.55 11.68
CA LYS A 444 56.67 -8.70 11.27
C LYS A 444 56.99 -8.58 9.78
N ILE A 445 58.14 -8.02 9.45
CA ILE A 445 58.65 -7.97 8.07
C ILE A 445 59.34 -9.32 7.78
N LYS A 446 58.80 -10.11 6.86
CA LYS A 446 59.56 -11.21 6.24
C LYS A 446 60.53 -10.58 5.24
N VAL A 447 61.82 -10.74 5.49
CA VAL A 447 62.87 -10.40 4.52
C VAL A 447 63.08 -11.64 3.66
N GLU A 448 62.64 -11.60 2.41
CA GLU A 448 63.07 -12.55 1.38
C GLU A 448 64.43 -12.08 0.83
N GLN A 449 65.39 -12.99 0.78
CA GLN A 449 66.70 -12.82 0.14
C GLN A 449 66.59 -12.99 -1.37
#